data_AF-X6DT54-F1
#
_entry.id   AF-X6DT54-F1
#
_cell.length_a   1.000
_cell.length_b   1.000
_cell.length_c   1.000
_cell.angle_alpha   90.00
_cell.angle_beta   90.00
_cell.angle_gamma   90.00
#
_symmetry.space_group_name_H-M   'P 1'
#
loop_
_entity.id
_entity.type
_entity.pdbx_description
1 polymer ?
#
loop_
_entity_poly.entity_id
_entity_poly.type
_entity_poly.pdbx_seq_one_letter_code
_entity_poly.pdbx_strand_id
1 'polypeptide(L)'
;MIAKFCRERGLKHQTRHVQAVWPNGKYETYRLHCFSDAESAQAFLDHFEGLRFDPKRDRENGKVRGVWRRAGEYRRVLDLGPLSVPEILRS
;
A
#
# COMPACT_ATOMS: atom_id res chain seq x y z
N MET A 1 -1.67 -11.15 -12.46
CA MET A 1 -1.20 -10.32 -11.34
C MET A 1 -1.83 -8.93 -11.45
N ILE A 2 -2.43 -8.42 -10.37
CA ILE A 2 -3.23 -7.18 -10.21
C ILE A 2 -4.12 -6.75 -11.41
N ALA A 3 -3.56 -6.27 -12.52
CA ALA A 3 -4.34 -5.86 -13.69
C ALA A 3 -5.29 -6.96 -14.21
N LYS A 4 -4.84 -8.23 -14.17
CA LYS A 4 -5.69 -9.40 -14.51
C LYS A 4 -6.85 -9.58 -13.50
N PHE A 5 -6.55 -9.51 -12.19
CA PHE A 5 -7.54 -9.63 -11.12
C PHE A 5 -8.62 -8.55 -11.25
N CYS A 6 -8.21 -7.30 -11.46
CA CYS A 6 -9.13 -6.18 -11.60
C CYS A 6 -9.98 -6.32 -12.88
N ARG A 7 -9.37 -6.73 -14.00
CA ARG A 7 -10.10 -6.92 -15.26
C ARG A 7 -11.15 -8.03 -15.17
N GLU A 8 -10.80 -9.18 -14.60
CA GLU A 8 -11.71 -10.32 -14.46
C GLU A 8 -12.91 -10.02 -13.56
N ARG A 9 -12.75 -9.08 -12.62
CA ARG A 9 -13.80 -8.64 -11.68
C ARG A 9 -14.46 -7.32 -12.06
N GLY A 10 -14.13 -6.75 -13.23
CA GLY A 10 -14.67 -5.46 -13.68
C GLY A 10 -14.26 -4.26 -12.81
N LEU A 11 -13.24 -4.40 -11.97
CA LEU A 11 -12.82 -3.36 -11.02
C LEU A 11 -12.05 -2.25 -11.73
N LYS A 12 -12.64 -1.05 -11.77
CA LYS A 12 -11.95 0.15 -12.22
C LYS A 12 -11.08 0.68 -11.09
N HIS A 13 -9.80 0.93 -11.40
CA HIS A 13 -8.87 1.49 -10.42
C HIS A 13 -7.90 2.46 -11.08
N GLN A 14 -7.34 3.36 -10.27
CA GLN A 14 -6.22 4.20 -10.64
C GLN A 14 -4.99 3.81 -9.83
N THR A 15 -3.84 3.81 -10.48
CA THR A 15 -2.57 3.60 -9.78
C THR A 15 -1.96 4.94 -9.40
N ARG A 16 -1.52 5.08 -8.16
CA ARG A 16 -0.80 6.23 -7.63
C ARG A 16 0.40 5.76 -6.81
N HIS A 17 1.22 6.70 -6.39
CA HIS A 17 2.31 6.44 -5.45
C HIS A 17 2.18 7.35 -4.23
N VAL A 18 2.65 6.86 -3.10
CA VAL A 18 2.82 7.67 -1.88
C VAL A 18 4.14 7.27 -1.22
N GLN A 19 4.87 8.25 -0.71
CA GLN A 19 6.05 7.99 0.10
C GLN A 19 5.63 7.80 1.55
N ALA A 20 5.83 6.62 2.10
CA ALA A 20 5.71 6.34 3.52
C ALA A 20 7.00 6.74 4.23
N VAL A 21 6.91 7.49 5.32
CA VAL A 21 8.05 7.98 6.10
C VAL A 21 7.88 7.60 7.57
N TRP A 22 8.90 7.01 8.15
CA TRP A 22 8.94 6.58 9.55
C TRP A 22 9.65 7.60 10.46
N PRO A 23 9.44 7.53 11.79
CA PRO A 23 10.06 8.47 12.73
C PRO A 23 11.60 8.50 12.67
N ASN A 24 12.23 7.38 12.31
CA ASN A 24 13.68 7.28 12.13
C ASN A 24 14.19 7.88 10.80
N GLY A 25 13.33 8.55 10.03
CA GLY A 25 13.68 9.15 8.75
C GLY A 25 13.76 8.17 7.56
N LYS A 26 13.60 6.86 7.79
CA LYS A 26 13.49 5.89 6.70
C LYS A 26 12.21 6.14 5.91
N TYR A 27 12.28 5.90 4.60
CA TYR A 27 11.12 6.03 3.73
C TYR A 27 11.04 4.90 2.69
N GLU A 28 9.82 4.65 2.22
CA GLU A 28 9.52 3.71 1.14
C GLU A 28 8.45 4.30 0.22
N THR A 29 8.51 3.97 -1.07
CA THR A 29 7.46 4.33 -2.03
C THR A 29 6.46 3.19 -2.14
N TYR A 30 5.22 3.44 -1.74
CA TYR A 30 4.11 2.51 -1.87
C TYR A 30 3.35 2.77 -3.17
N ARG A 31 2.96 1.70 -3.86
CA ARG A 31 2.00 1.75 -4.95
C ARG A 31 0.59 1.68 -4.36
N LEU A 32 -0.23 2.67 -4.66
CA LEU A 32 -1.63 2.73 -4.28
C LEU A 32 -2.50 2.27 -5.44
N HIS A 33 -3.44 1.37 -5.15
CA HIS A 33 -4.54 1.03 -6.05
C HIS A 33 -5.81 1.69 -5.52
N CYS A 34 -6.22 2.78 -6.16
CA CYS A 34 -7.37 3.59 -5.76
C CYS A 34 -8.63 3.09 -6.47
N PHE A 35 -9.63 2.67 -5.69
CA PHE A 35 -10.94 2.24 -6.18
C PHE A 35 -12.00 3.30 -5.93
N SER A 36 -13.10 3.27 -6.69
CA SER A 36 -14.23 4.19 -6.55
C SER A 36 -15.04 3.97 -5.27
N ASP A 37 -14.99 2.76 -4.72
CA ASP A 37 -15.85 2.29 -3.64
C ASP A 37 -15.05 1.42 -2.65
N ALA A 38 -15.56 1.36 -1.42
CA ALA A 38 -14.89 0.66 -0.33
C ALA A 38 -14.90 -0.86 -0.49
N GLU A 39 -15.91 -1.40 -1.18
CA GLU A 39 -16.07 -2.85 -1.41
C GLU A 39 -14.99 -3.38 -2.34
N SER A 40 -14.75 -2.70 -3.47
CA SER A 40 -13.67 -3.03 -4.40
C SER A 40 -12.29 -2.94 -3.74
N ALA A 41 -12.08 -1.93 -2.89
CA ALA A 41 -10.84 -1.79 -2.14
C ALA A 41 -10.66 -2.94 -1.12
N GLN A 42 -11.74 -3.37 -0.47
CA GLN A 42 -11.71 -4.50 0.46
C GLN A 42 -11.41 -5.81 -0.27
N ALA A 43 -12.11 -6.10 -1.37
CA ALA A 43 -11.86 -7.29 -2.18
C ALA A 43 -10.43 -7.36 -2.71
N PHE A 44 -9.82 -6.21 -3.01
CA PHE A 44 -8.41 -6.14 -3.38
C PHE A 44 -7.48 -6.45 -2.21
N LEU A 45 -7.75 -5.89 -1.02
CA LEU A 45 -6.96 -6.15 0.19
C LEU A 45 -7.04 -7.61 0.63
N ASP A 46 -8.21 -8.23 0.55
CA ASP A 46 -8.41 -9.63 0.94
C ASP A 46 -7.65 -10.59 0.01
N HIS A 47 -7.41 -10.19 -1.25
CA HIS A 47 -6.73 -11.05 -2.23
C HIS A 47 -5.22 -10.86 -2.29
N PHE A 48 -4.73 -9.63 -2.17
CA PHE A 48 -3.30 -9.31 -2.31
C PHE A 48 -2.59 -9.03 -0.99
N GLU A 49 -3.35 -9.00 0.11
CA GLU A 49 -2.89 -8.47 1.40
C GLU A 49 -2.40 -7.01 1.26
N GLY A 50 -1.97 -6.41 2.35
CA GLY A 50 -1.44 -5.06 2.37
C GLY A 50 -2.17 -4.13 3.35
N LEU A 51 -2.10 -2.84 3.08
CA LEU A 51 -2.52 -1.80 4.01
C LEU A 51 -3.57 -0.90 3.39
N ARG A 52 -4.65 -0.65 4.14
CA ARG A 52 -5.64 0.35 3.78
C ARG A 52 -5.01 1.74 3.87
N PHE A 53 -5.30 2.57 2.88
CA PHE A 53 -4.82 3.95 2.80
C PHE A 53 -6.02 4.89 2.73
N ASP A 54 -6.16 5.75 3.73
CA ASP A 54 -7.16 6.83 3.79
C ASP A 54 -6.47 8.17 3.48
N PRO A 55 -6.66 8.77 2.30
CA PRO A 55 -5.97 9.98 1.92
C PRO A 55 -6.24 11.17 2.86
N LYS A 56 -7.36 11.21 3.57
CA LYS A 56 -7.67 12.30 4.52
C LYS A 56 -6.82 12.20 5.77
N ARG A 57 -6.56 10.98 6.25
CA ARG A 57 -5.80 10.72 7.49
C ARG A 57 -4.32 10.56 7.20
N ASP A 58 -4.01 9.77 6.18
CA ASP A 58 -2.68 9.24 5.94
C ASP A 58 -1.76 10.23 5.23
N ARG A 59 -2.28 11.14 4.39
CA ARG A 59 -1.44 12.17 3.73
C ARG A 59 -1.27 13.42 4.57
N GLU A 60 -0.53 13.35 5.68
CA GLU A 60 -0.28 14.53 6.54
C GLU A 60 -1.54 15.39 6.74
N ASN A 61 -2.64 14.74 7.14
CA ASN A 61 -3.96 15.36 7.30
C ASN A 61 -4.58 15.91 5.99
N GLY A 62 -4.50 15.15 4.90
CA GLY A 62 -5.20 15.44 3.64
C GLY A 62 -4.41 16.27 2.61
N LYS A 63 -3.12 16.53 2.82
CA LYS A 63 -2.30 17.26 1.85
C LYS A 63 -2.13 16.44 0.57
N VAL A 64 -2.45 17.02 -0.59
CA VAL A 64 -2.40 16.32 -1.90
C VAL A 64 -1.03 15.70 -2.21
N ARG A 65 0.07 16.37 -1.79
CA ARG A 65 1.46 15.90 -1.92
C ARG A 65 2.08 15.46 -0.59
N GLY A 66 1.26 15.28 0.44
CA GLY A 66 1.71 14.85 1.76
C GLY A 66 2.27 13.44 1.73
N VAL A 67 3.31 13.21 2.53
CA VAL A 67 3.84 11.87 2.78
C VAL A 67 2.90 11.07 3.68
N TRP A 68 2.99 9.74 3.62
CA TRP A 68 2.33 8.88 4.58
C TRP A 68 3.18 8.74 5.83
N ARG A 69 2.86 9.51 6.87
CA ARG A 69 3.56 9.40 8.17
C ARG A 69 3.16 8.09 8.84
N ARG A 70 4.13 7.19 8.99
CA ARG A 70 3.94 5.90 9.65
C ARG A 70 4.16 6.06 11.15
N ALA A 71 3.35 5.37 11.94
CA ALA A 71 3.58 5.18 13.36
C ALA A 71 4.34 3.87 13.59
N GLY A 72 5.24 3.86 14.59
CA GLY A 72 6.00 2.67 14.98
C GLY A 72 7.31 2.47 14.21
N GLU A 73 7.89 1.29 14.34
CA GLU A 73 9.16 0.94 13.73
C GLU A 73 9.02 0.59 12.25
N TYR A 74 10.07 0.88 11.49
CA TYR A 74 10.15 0.48 10.09
C TYR A 74 10.37 -1.02 9.97
N ARG A 75 9.43 -1.72 9.33
CA ARG A 75 9.57 -3.09 8.85
C ARG A 75 9.39 -3.08 7.34
N ARG A 76 10.29 -3.72 6.59
CA ARG A 76 10.17 -3.78 5.13
C ARG A 76 8.89 -4.53 4.77
N VAL A 77 8.18 -4.08 3.73
CA VAL A 77 6.96 -4.75 3.23
C VAL A 77 7.23 -6.21 2.85
N LEU A 78 8.46 -6.53 2.45
CA LEU A 78 8.90 -7.91 2.14
C LEU A 78 8.85 -8.85 3.35
N ASP A 79 8.80 -8.30 4.57
CA ASP A 79 8.68 -9.04 5.82
C ASP A 79 7.23 -9.08 6.33
N LEU A 80 6.28 -8.46 5.61
CA LEU A 80 4.88 -8.34 5.98
C LEU A 80 4.01 -9.11 4.98
N GLY A 81 4.05 -10.44 5.08
CA GLY A 81 3.22 -11.40 4.33
C GLY A 81 3.62 -12.84 4.65
N PRO A 82 2.81 -13.86 4.30
CA PRO A 82 3.15 -15.27 4.53
C PRO A 82 4.34 -15.73 3.68
N LEU A 83 4.75 -14.93 2.69
CA LEU A 83 5.95 -15.13 1.88
C LEU A 83 7.05 -14.17 2.36
N SER A 84 7.57 -14.40 3.57
CA SER A 84 8.82 -13.76 3.98
C SER A 84 9.91 -14.14 2.97
N VAL A 85 10.57 -13.15 2.37
CA VAL A 85 11.65 -13.39 1.41
C VAL A 85 12.74 -14.22 2.10
N PRO A 86 13.15 -15.38 1.53
CA PRO A 86 14.22 -16.21 2.08
C PRO A 86 15.50 -15.40 2.30
N GLU A 87 16.22 -15.72 3.37
CA GLU A 87 17.41 -14.99 3.82
C GLU A 87 18.48 -14.84 2.73
N ILE A 88 18.62 -15.85 1.86
CA ILE A 88 19.53 -15.86 0.71
C ILE A 88 19.24 -14.77 -0.34
N LEU A 89 18.02 -14.21 -0.34
CA LEU A 89 17.59 -13.16 -1.25
C LEU A 89 17.53 -11.78 -0.58
N ARG A 90 17.91 -11.69 0.70
CA ARG A 90 18.02 -10.41 1.43
C ARG A 90 19.42 -9.84 1.18
N SER A 91 19.58 -9.03 0.13
CA SER A 91 20.80 -8.26 -0.16
C SER A 91 20.99 -7.09 0.81
#